data_AF-A0A430UK06-F1
#
_entry.id   AF-A0A430UK06-F1
#
_cell.length_a   1.000
_cell.length_b   1.000
_cell.length_c   1.000
_cell.angle_alpha   90.00
_cell.angle_beta   90.00
_cell.angle_gamma   90.00
#
_symmetry.space_group_name_H-M   'P 1'
#
loop_
_entity.id
_entity.type
_entity.pdbx_description
1 polymer ?
#
loop_
_entity_poly.entity_id
_entity_poly.type
_entity_poly.pdbx_seq_one_letter_code
_entity_poly.pdbx_strand_id
1 'polypeptide(L)'
;MRPHVQAQAEAERLEWRAALHELLHRLKGEPNLLLPFHQVLALRPKGEHPLGLRTIEVAKVVGSVDRYEDFDHRFLPKTPHTLERWKRLRVLQLEGVELPPIEVYQVGEAYFVKDGNHRVALARATGQRFIDAYVIALEVPVPVEASDTLKDFILKGEYAHFLEKTRLKELLPQVEEIRFTTLGRYDLLLDHIATRQYFKGLEENREIPWEEAVVDWYENLYKPTVEAIRRLGLLREFPGRTEADLYLWVMDHRYFLAQELGADLGPEEAARSYEARFGPWWKRLGGWLKKAILG
;
A
#
# COMPACT_ATOMS: atom_id res chain seq x y z
N MET A 1 21.17 -15.40 37.66
CA MET A 1 19.84 -16.05 37.59
C MET A 1 19.94 -17.23 36.62
N ARG A 2 19.24 -18.35 36.85
CA ARG A 2 19.23 -19.47 35.91
C ARG A 2 18.57 -19.01 34.59
N PRO A 3 19.12 -19.30 33.40
CA PRO A 3 18.58 -18.86 32.10
C PRO A 3 17.08 -19.11 31.93
N HIS A 4 16.59 -20.25 32.41
CA HIS A 4 15.16 -20.60 32.42
C HIS A 4 14.26 -19.61 33.19
N VAL A 5 14.70 -19.13 34.36
CA VAL A 5 13.89 -18.22 35.19
C VAL A 5 13.77 -16.86 34.51
N GLN A 6 14.86 -16.40 33.89
CA GLN A 6 14.84 -15.15 33.13
C GLN A 6 13.95 -15.26 31.88
N ALA A 7 14.08 -16.35 31.11
CA ALA A 7 13.26 -16.57 29.93
C ALA A 7 11.76 -16.65 30.26
N GLN A 8 11.39 -17.27 31.40
CA GLN A 8 10.00 -17.34 31.87
C GLN A 8 9.44 -15.95 32.18
N ALA A 9 10.17 -15.14 32.97
CA ALA A 9 9.72 -13.80 33.35
C ALA A 9 9.62 -12.85 32.15
N GLU A 10 10.50 -12.98 31.15
CA GLU A 10 10.41 -12.21 29.91
C GLU A 10 9.21 -12.63 29.06
N ALA A 11 8.90 -13.93 29.00
CA ALA A 11 7.74 -14.43 28.27
C ALA A 11 6.40 -13.96 28.86
N GLU A 12 6.24 -13.95 30.19
CA GLU A 12 5.05 -13.40 30.86
C GLU A 12 4.83 -11.92 30.53
N ARG A 13 5.91 -11.15 30.38
CA ARG A 13 5.84 -9.74 29.95
C ARG A 13 5.41 -9.61 28.49
N LEU A 14 5.85 -10.52 27.62
CA LEU A 14 5.48 -10.52 26.20
C LEU A 14 4.00 -10.91 26.03
N GLU A 15 3.51 -11.89 26.78
CA GLU A 15 2.08 -12.26 26.81
C GLU A 15 1.21 -11.06 27.17
N TRP A 16 1.55 -10.36 28.26
CA TRP A 16 0.81 -9.17 28.69
C TRP A 16 0.82 -8.06 27.63
N ARG A 17 1.96 -7.83 26.97
CA ARG A 17 2.08 -6.84 25.89
C ARG A 17 1.24 -7.22 24.67
N ALA A 18 1.30 -8.49 24.25
CA ALA A 18 0.52 -9.00 23.13
C ALA A 18 -0.99 -8.87 23.41
N ALA A 19 -1.43 -9.21 24.62
CA ALA A 19 -2.83 -9.07 25.05
C ALA A 19 -3.31 -7.61 25.04
N LEU A 20 -2.48 -6.67 25.52
CA LEU A 20 -2.80 -5.24 25.50
C LEU A 20 -2.90 -4.70 24.07
N HIS A 21 -1.94 -5.07 23.20
CA HIS A 21 -1.99 -4.66 21.79
C HIS A 21 -3.24 -5.21 21.08
N GLU A 22 -3.54 -6.49 21.28
CA GLU A 22 -4.73 -7.13 20.71
C GLU A 22 -6.01 -6.40 21.13
N LEU A 23 -6.13 -6.02 22.41
CA LEU A 23 -7.28 -5.24 22.90
C LEU A 23 -7.36 -3.86 22.23
N LEU A 24 -6.24 -3.13 22.14
CA LEU A 24 -6.21 -1.81 21.49
C LEU A 24 -6.58 -1.88 20.01
N HIS A 25 -6.09 -2.88 19.30
CA HIS A 25 -6.42 -3.09 17.88
C HIS A 25 -7.89 -3.47 17.67
N ARG A 26 -8.47 -4.31 18.54
CA ARG A 26 -9.91 -4.61 18.52
C ARG A 26 -10.77 -3.37 18.74
N LEU A 27 -10.37 -2.48 19.64
CA LEU A 27 -11.07 -1.21 19.87
C LEU A 27 -10.98 -0.26 18.67
N LYS A 28 -9.87 -0.29 17.93
CA LYS A 28 -9.69 0.49 16.68
C LYS A 28 -10.34 -0.15 15.45
N GLY A 29 -10.72 -1.43 15.53
CA GLY A 29 -11.20 -2.19 14.38
C GLY A 29 -10.12 -2.49 13.34
N GLU A 30 -8.84 -2.44 13.73
CA GLU A 30 -7.70 -2.67 12.82
C GLU A 30 -7.15 -4.09 13.00
N PRO A 31 -6.79 -4.81 11.91
CA PRO A 31 -6.17 -6.12 12.02
C PRO A 31 -4.79 -6.02 12.67
N ASN A 32 -4.53 -6.89 13.65
CA ASN A 32 -3.25 -6.97 14.37
C ASN A 32 -2.47 -8.20 13.93
N LEU A 33 -2.06 -8.21 12.66
CA LEU A 33 -1.41 -9.34 11.99
C LEU A 33 -0.17 -8.85 11.23
N LEU A 34 0.74 -9.77 10.94
CA LEU A 34 1.85 -9.51 10.02
C LEU A 34 1.32 -9.31 8.60
N LEU A 35 2.08 -8.59 7.77
CA LEU A 35 1.76 -8.50 6.34
C LEU A 35 1.87 -9.89 5.71
N PRO A 36 0.78 -10.41 5.10
CA PRO A 36 0.81 -11.73 4.51
C PRO A 36 1.46 -11.67 3.13
N PHE A 37 2.37 -12.61 2.87
CA PHE A 37 3.17 -12.61 1.63
C PHE A 37 2.35 -12.73 0.34
N HIS A 38 1.14 -13.30 0.37
CA HIS A 38 0.31 -13.37 -0.84
C HIS A 38 -0.03 -11.97 -1.41
N GLN A 39 0.02 -10.91 -0.60
CA GLN A 39 -0.13 -9.53 -1.07
C GLN A 39 1.06 -9.07 -1.91
N VAL A 40 2.25 -9.63 -1.70
CA VAL A 40 3.42 -9.40 -2.55
C VAL A 40 3.17 -9.95 -3.96
N LEU A 41 2.43 -11.05 -4.10
CA LEU A 41 2.10 -11.60 -5.42
C LEU A 41 1.23 -10.62 -6.24
N ALA A 42 0.38 -9.84 -5.57
CA ALA A 42 -0.41 -8.79 -6.20
C ALA A 42 0.45 -7.65 -6.76
N LEU A 43 1.69 -7.47 -6.26
CA LEU A 43 2.66 -6.51 -6.79
C LEU A 43 3.26 -6.94 -8.14
N ARG A 44 2.85 -8.08 -8.71
CA ARG A 44 3.31 -8.57 -10.04
C ARG A 44 4.84 -8.72 -10.13
N PRO A 45 5.48 -9.49 -9.24
CA PRO A 45 6.92 -9.72 -9.31
C PRO A 45 7.31 -10.31 -10.67
N LYS A 46 8.38 -9.79 -11.28
CA LYS A 46 8.87 -10.17 -12.62
C LYS A 46 10.00 -11.20 -12.59
N GLY A 47 10.61 -11.39 -11.43
CA GLY A 47 11.67 -12.36 -11.22
C GLY A 47 12.06 -12.47 -9.75
N GLU A 48 12.81 -13.53 -9.46
CA GLU A 48 13.46 -13.74 -8.16
C GLU A 48 14.94 -14.01 -8.37
N HIS A 49 15.79 -13.48 -7.49
CA HIS A 49 17.22 -13.77 -7.52
C HIS A 49 17.79 -13.95 -6.11
N PRO A 50 18.55 -15.02 -5.84
CA PRO A 50 19.22 -15.22 -4.55
C PRO A 50 20.31 -14.17 -4.32
N LEU A 51 20.25 -13.48 -3.18
CA LEU A 51 21.27 -12.54 -2.73
C LEU A 51 22.27 -13.15 -1.72
N GLY A 52 22.02 -14.39 -1.30
CA GLY A 52 22.87 -15.12 -0.35
C GLY A 52 22.69 -14.67 1.10
N LEU A 53 23.69 -14.97 1.93
CA LEU A 53 23.72 -14.60 3.34
C LEU A 53 24.00 -13.10 3.48
N ARG A 54 23.12 -12.38 4.20
CA ARG A 54 23.26 -10.96 4.50
C ARG A 54 22.77 -10.64 5.90
N THR A 55 23.39 -9.66 6.53
CA THR A 55 22.90 -9.06 7.77
C THR A 55 21.87 -7.99 7.43
N ILE A 56 20.64 -8.15 7.94
CA ILE A 56 19.51 -7.25 7.65
C ILE A 56 18.99 -6.56 8.91
N GLU A 57 18.33 -5.41 8.73
CA GLU A 57 17.66 -4.71 9.82
C GLU A 57 16.36 -5.41 10.24
N VAL A 58 16.25 -5.76 11.52
CA VAL A 58 15.06 -6.43 12.08
C VAL A 58 13.80 -5.56 11.95
N ALA A 59 13.97 -4.24 11.96
CA ALA A 59 12.88 -3.27 11.78
C ALA A 59 12.24 -3.36 10.38
N LYS A 60 13.00 -3.78 9.35
CA LYS A 60 12.52 -3.91 7.97
C LYS A 60 11.82 -5.24 7.69
N VAL A 61 11.79 -6.16 8.67
CA VAL A 61 11.02 -7.40 8.57
C VAL A 61 9.56 -7.09 8.92
N VAL A 62 8.68 -7.11 7.93
CA VAL A 62 7.29 -6.59 8.05
C VAL A 62 6.22 -7.69 7.97
N GLY A 63 6.58 -8.86 7.44
CA GLY A 63 5.61 -9.88 7.08
C GLY A 63 6.13 -11.31 7.19
N SER A 64 5.26 -12.28 6.93
CA SER A 64 5.59 -13.70 6.86
C SER A 64 4.91 -14.35 5.66
N VAL A 65 5.56 -15.40 5.13
CA VAL A 65 4.99 -16.25 4.09
C VAL A 65 3.80 -17.05 4.61
N ASP A 66 4.00 -17.87 5.64
CA ASP A 66 2.95 -18.79 6.12
C ASP A 66 2.39 -18.47 7.50
N ARG A 67 3.15 -17.77 8.36
CA ARG A 67 2.85 -17.66 9.81
C ARG A 67 2.41 -16.26 10.21
N TYR A 68 1.70 -15.58 9.33
CA TYR A 68 1.27 -14.20 9.55
C TYR A 68 0.17 -14.06 10.63
N GLU A 69 -0.54 -15.16 10.95
CA GLU A 69 -1.57 -15.19 12.00
C GLU A 69 -1.05 -15.56 13.39
N ASP A 70 0.11 -16.22 13.46
CA ASP A 70 0.73 -16.69 14.69
C ASP A 70 1.31 -15.55 15.54
N PHE A 71 1.52 -14.39 14.93
CA PHE A 71 2.18 -13.23 15.51
C PHE A 71 1.38 -11.95 15.26
N ASP A 72 1.55 -10.97 16.14
CA ASP A 72 1.03 -9.62 15.92
C ASP A 72 1.89 -8.84 14.91
N HIS A 73 1.47 -7.63 14.53
CA HIS A 73 2.22 -6.78 13.58
C HIS A 73 3.66 -6.43 14.04
N ARG A 74 3.98 -6.68 15.32
CA ARG A 74 5.31 -6.47 15.91
C ARG A 74 6.11 -7.75 16.09
N PHE A 75 5.64 -8.88 15.54
CA PHE A 75 6.18 -10.23 15.77
C PHE A 75 6.04 -10.72 17.23
N LEU A 76 5.09 -10.20 18.01
CA LEU A 76 4.81 -10.78 19.34
C LEU A 76 4.02 -12.08 19.17
N PRO A 77 4.44 -13.18 19.84
CA PRO A 77 3.71 -14.44 19.83
C PRO A 77 2.28 -14.27 20.34
N LYS A 78 1.27 -14.76 19.59
CA LYS A 78 -0.14 -14.68 20.00
C LYS A 78 -0.66 -15.94 20.68
N THR A 79 0.05 -17.06 20.56
CA THR A 79 -0.41 -18.38 21.04
C THR A 79 0.53 -18.95 22.09
N PRO A 80 0.04 -19.80 23.03
CA PRO A 80 0.91 -20.44 24.01
C PRO A 80 2.04 -21.26 23.37
N HIS A 81 1.75 -21.94 22.24
CA HIS A 81 2.75 -22.74 21.53
C HIS A 81 3.90 -21.88 20.95
N THR A 82 3.58 -20.73 20.35
CA THR A 82 4.58 -19.80 19.80
C THR A 82 5.44 -19.21 20.90
N LEU A 83 4.86 -18.92 22.06
CA LEU A 83 5.59 -18.44 23.22
C LEU A 83 6.52 -19.50 23.82
N GLU A 84 6.09 -20.76 23.94
CA GLU A 84 6.95 -21.84 24.43
C GLU A 84 8.15 -22.08 23.51
N ARG A 85 7.96 -21.94 22.19
CA ARG A 85 9.09 -21.97 21.25
C ARG A 85 9.99 -20.75 21.39
N TRP A 86 9.44 -19.56 21.65
CA TRP A 86 10.20 -18.36 21.96
C TRP A 86 11.06 -18.53 23.23
N LYS A 87 10.50 -19.06 24.32
CA LYS A 87 11.21 -19.33 25.58
C LYS A 87 12.42 -20.23 25.36
N ARG A 88 12.25 -21.32 24.61
CA ARG A 88 13.35 -22.25 24.27
C ARG A 88 14.48 -21.54 23.52
N LEU A 89 14.16 -20.72 22.52
CA LEU A 89 15.17 -19.95 21.79
C LEU A 89 15.87 -18.92 22.69
N ARG A 90 15.14 -18.29 23.61
CA ARG A 90 15.71 -17.33 24.57
C ARG A 90 16.71 -17.99 25.51
N VAL A 91 16.40 -19.20 26.01
CA VAL A 91 17.34 -19.97 26.84
C VAL A 91 18.62 -20.26 26.07
N LEU A 92 18.53 -20.78 24.83
CA LEU A 92 19.70 -21.04 23.99
C LEU A 92 20.55 -19.77 23.77
N GLN A 93 19.91 -18.63 23.51
CA GLN A 93 20.62 -17.36 23.36
C GLN A 93 21.32 -16.91 24.65
N LEU A 94 20.69 -17.07 25.82
CA LEU A 94 21.29 -16.75 27.12
C LEU A 94 22.46 -17.68 27.47
N GLU A 95 22.45 -18.91 26.93
CA GLU A 95 23.54 -19.87 27.05
C GLU A 95 24.68 -19.62 26.04
N GLY A 96 24.57 -18.58 25.20
CA GLY A 96 25.59 -18.22 24.22
C GLY A 96 25.58 -19.07 22.95
N VAL A 97 24.51 -19.83 22.71
CA VAL A 97 24.36 -20.62 21.48
C VAL A 97 24.04 -19.68 20.32
N GLU A 98 24.87 -19.72 19.28
CA GLU A 98 24.60 -19.02 18.03
C GLU A 98 23.39 -19.65 17.33
N LEU A 99 22.39 -18.81 17.03
CA LEU A 99 21.20 -19.22 16.31
C LEU A 99 21.47 -19.16 14.80
N PRO A 100 20.97 -20.12 14.01
CA PRO A 100 21.17 -20.10 12.56
C PRO A 100 20.56 -18.84 11.92
N PRO A 101 21.00 -18.45 10.71
CA PRO A 101 20.36 -17.39 9.93
C PRO A 101 18.90 -17.71 9.58
N ILE A 102 18.08 -16.67 9.43
CA ILE A 102 16.69 -16.80 8.95
C ILE A 102 16.64 -16.90 7.42
N GLU A 103 15.48 -17.21 6.85
CA GLU A 103 15.25 -17.11 5.40
C GLU A 103 14.18 -16.07 5.13
N VAL A 104 14.44 -15.14 4.20
CA VAL A 104 13.52 -14.06 3.86
C VAL A 104 13.42 -13.82 2.36
N TYR A 105 12.23 -13.40 1.93
CA TYR A 105 12.07 -12.69 0.67
C TYR A 105 12.25 -11.18 0.90
N GLN A 106 13.00 -10.52 0.03
CA GLN A 106 13.12 -9.07 0.00
C GLN A 106 12.24 -8.51 -1.12
N VAL A 107 11.42 -7.50 -0.80
CA VAL A 107 10.54 -6.81 -1.75
C VAL A 107 10.76 -5.30 -1.54
N GLY A 108 11.46 -4.66 -2.47
CA GLY A 108 11.93 -3.28 -2.25
C GLY A 108 12.79 -3.21 -0.99
N GLU A 109 12.36 -2.40 -0.01
CA GLU A 109 13.02 -2.25 1.29
C GLU A 109 12.49 -3.19 2.38
N ALA A 110 11.39 -3.89 2.11
CA ALA A 110 10.69 -4.74 3.08
C ALA A 110 11.16 -6.20 3.01
N TYR A 111 11.14 -6.89 4.15
CA TYR A 111 11.45 -8.32 4.24
C TYR A 111 10.26 -9.13 4.75
N PHE A 112 10.06 -10.30 4.14
CA PHE A 112 9.03 -11.28 4.49
C PHE A 112 9.68 -12.58 4.92
N VAL A 113 9.36 -13.05 6.12
CA VAL A 113 9.96 -14.25 6.68
C VAL A 113 9.42 -15.49 5.99
N LYS A 114 10.31 -16.23 5.33
CA LYS A 114 10.04 -17.57 4.80
C LYS A 114 10.27 -18.62 5.89
N ASP A 115 11.39 -18.55 6.59
CA ASP A 115 11.66 -19.35 7.79
C ASP A 115 12.34 -18.53 8.89
N GLY A 116 12.08 -18.88 10.15
CA GLY A 116 12.72 -18.25 11.31
C GLY A 116 11.88 -17.20 12.04
N ASN A 117 10.55 -17.22 11.89
CA ASN A 117 9.63 -16.28 12.54
C ASN A 117 9.87 -16.09 14.05
N HIS A 118 10.10 -17.18 14.80
CA HIS A 118 10.38 -17.08 16.23
C HIS A 118 11.75 -16.42 16.55
N ARG A 119 12.73 -16.54 15.64
CA ARG A 119 14.04 -15.87 15.78
C ARG A 119 13.89 -14.36 15.55
N VAL A 120 13.05 -13.95 14.60
CA VAL A 120 12.69 -12.54 14.41
C VAL A 120 11.94 -12.00 15.63
N ALA A 121 10.96 -12.75 16.15
CA ALA A 121 10.24 -12.40 17.39
C ALA A 121 11.20 -12.24 18.58
N LEU A 122 12.18 -13.15 18.73
CA LEU A 122 13.22 -13.06 19.74
C LEU A 122 14.09 -11.82 19.54
N ALA A 123 14.58 -11.57 18.34
CA ALA A 123 15.41 -10.41 18.03
C ALA A 123 14.67 -9.09 18.33
N ARG A 124 13.39 -8.98 17.97
CA ARG A 124 12.57 -7.80 18.31
C ARG A 124 12.36 -7.65 19.81
N ALA A 125 12.04 -8.73 20.51
CA ALA A 125 11.80 -8.70 21.94
C ALA A 125 13.05 -8.29 22.75
N THR A 126 14.25 -8.65 22.28
CA THR A 126 15.52 -8.33 22.93
C THR A 126 16.15 -7.02 22.45
N GLY A 127 15.52 -6.32 21.50
CA GLY A 127 16.03 -5.06 20.95
C GLY A 127 17.22 -5.23 20.01
N GLN A 128 17.45 -6.44 19.49
CA GLN A 128 18.48 -6.71 18.49
C GLN A 128 18.16 -5.96 17.19
N ARG A 129 19.10 -5.13 16.73
CA ARG A 129 18.92 -4.27 15.55
C ARG A 129 19.08 -5.01 14.23
N PHE A 130 19.99 -5.99 14.19
CA PHE A 130 20.39 -6.68 12.99
C PHE A 130 20.33 -8.20 13.18
N ILE A 131 19.95 -8.94 12.14
CA ILE A 131 19.89 -10.40 12.13
C ILE A 131 20.43 -10.94 10.80
N ASP A 132 21.12 -12.07 10.84
CA ASP A 132 21.61 -12.72 9.63
C ASP A 132 20.50 -13.50 8.94
N ALA A 133 20.42 -13.35 7.62
CA ALA A 133 19.38 -13.93 6.78
C ALA A 133 19.92 -14.39 5.43
N TYR A 134 19.44 -15.52 4.94
CA TYR A 134 19.49 -15.85 3.52
C TYR A 134 18.37 -15.08 2.80
N VAL A 135 18.76 -14.22 1.86
CA VAL A 135 17.85 -13.29 1.20
C VAL A 135 17.61 -13.72 -0.25
N ILE A 136 16.34 -13.79 -0.63
CA ILE A 136 15.90 -13.92 -2.03
C ILE A 136 15.17 -12.63 -2.40
N ALA A 137 15.70 -11.84 -3.33
CA ALA A 137 15.07 -10.60 -3.74
C ALA A 137 14.05 -10.84 -4.86
N LEU A 138 12.90 -10.18 -4.73
CA LEU A 138 11.82 -10.18 -5.70
C LEU A 138 11.79 -8.84 -6.43
N GLU A 139 11.83 -8.90 -7.76
CA GLU A 139 11.79 -7.72 -8.61
C GLU A 139 10.34 -7.30 -8.85
N VAL A 140 9.94 -6.16 -8.30
CA VAL A 140 8.58 -5.60 -8.44
C VAL A 140 8.60 -4.28 -9.23
N PRO A 141 7.58 -3.98 -10.05
CA PRO A 141 7.52 -2.77 -10.88
C PRO A 141 7.17 -1.48 -10.09
N VAL A 142 6.88 -1.62 -8.80
CA VAL A 142 6.43 -0.56 -7.89
C VAL A 142 7.33 -0.50 -6.65
N PRO A 143 7.63 0.70 -6.12
CA PRO A 143 8.47 0.84 -4.93
C PRO A 143 7.75 0.34 -3.69
N VAL A 144 8.42 -0.48 -2.88
CA VAL A 144 7.90 -1.00 -1.61
C VAL A 144 8.78 -0.52 -0.46
N GLU A 145 8.16 0.12 0.52
CA GLU A 145 8.79 0.67 1.71
C GLU A 145 8.53 -0.24 2.91
N ALA A 146 9.45 -0.28 3.87
CA ALA A 146 9.26 -1.07 5.09
C ALA A 146 8.15 -0.50 6.01
N SER A 147 7.73 0.74 5.81
CA SER A 147 6.62 1.39 6.52
C SER A 147 5.26 1.20 5.87
N ASP A 148 5.19 0.55 4.71
CA ASP A 148 3.92 0.33 4.01
C ASP A 148 2.94 -0.48 4.85
N THR A 149 1.70 0.00 4.91
CA THR A 149 0.60 -0.72 5.54
C THR A 149 -0.01 -1.75 4.59
N LEU A 150 -0.89 -2.61 5.09
CA LEU A 150 -1.65 -3.53 4.24
C LEU A 150 -2.42 -2.80 3.13
N LYS A 151 -2.99 -1.63 3.45
CA LYS A 151 -3.69 -0.79 2.47
C LYS A 151 -2.73 -0.31 1.38
N ASP A 152 -1.51 0.08 1.75
CA ASP A 152 -0.51 0.55 0.78
C ASP A 152 -0.06 -0.58 -0.14
N PHE A 153 0.11 -1.80 0.37
CA PHE A 153 0.38 -2.98 -0.45
C PHE A 153 -0.73 -3.26 -1.46
N ILE A 154 -2.00 -3.14 -1.06
CA ILE A 154 -3.14 -3.32 -1.98
C ILE A 154 -3.14 -2.22 -3.04
N LEU A 155 -2.99 -0.94 -2.66
CA LEU A 155 -2.90 0.19 -3.60
C LEU A 155 -1.75 0.02 -4.61
N LYS A 156 -0.58 -0.41 -4.14
CA LYS A 156 0.60 -0.69 -4.98
C LYS A 156 0.38 -1.90 -5.88
N GLY A 157 -0.38 -2.89 -5.43
CA GLY A 157 -0.79 -4.05 -6.24
C GLY A 157 -1.72 -3.65 -7.38
N GLU A 158 -2.74 -2.82 -7.09
CA GLU A 158 -3.60 -2.25 -8.13
C GLU A 158 -2.79 -1.43 -9.14
N TYR A 159 -1.84 -0.62 -8.66
CA TYR A 159 -0.96 0.15 -9.55
C TYR A 159 -0.05 -0.74 -10.40
N ALA A 160 0.54 -1.79 -9.82
CA ALA A 160 1.36 -2.75 -10.55
C ALA A 160 0.54 -3.44 -11.65
N HIS A 161 -0.73 -3.78 -11.37
CA HIS A 161 -1.64 -4.31 -12.37
C HIS A 161 -1.95 -3.31 -13.49
N PHE A 162 -2.21 -2.05 -13.13
CA PHE A 162 -2.42 -0.97 -14.09
C PHE A 162 -1.20 -0.79 -15.01
N LEU A 163 0.02 -0.78 -14.46
CA LEU A 163 1.26 -0.70 -15.25
C LEU A 163 1.45 -1.89 -16.17
N GLU A 164 1.14 -3.10 -15.71
CA GLU A 164 1.18 -4.32 -16.54
C GLU A 164 0.20 -4.25 -17.71
N LYS A 165 -1.02 -3.76 -17.48
CA LYS A 165 -2.06 -3.65 -18.51
C LYS A 165 -1.79 -2.54 -19.52
N THR A 166 -1.27 -1.40 -19.06
CA THR A 166 -1.08 -0.21 -19.90
C THR A 166 0.30 -0.15 -20.53
N ARG A 167 1.29 -0.86 -19.98
CA ARG A 167 2.71 -0.71 -20.33
C ARG A 167 3.19 0.74 -20.25
N LEU A 168 2.54 1.56 -19.41
CA LEU A 168 2.70 3.01 -19.40
C LEU A 168 4.16 3.45 -19.22
N LYS A 169 4.92 2.80 -18.32
CA LYS A 169 6.35 3.11 -18.11
C LYS A 169 7.25 2.73 -19.29
N GLU A 170 6.85 1.75 -20.11
CA GLU A 170 7.60 1.37 -21.32
C GLU A 170 7.29 2.34 -22.47
N LEU A 171 6.01 2.72 -22.61
CA LEU A 171 5.55 3.62 -23.66
C LEU A 171 5.99 5.07 -23.40
N LEU A 172 5.97 5.51 -22.14
CA LEU A 172 6.28 6.86 -21.71
C LEU A 172 7.17 6.83 -20.46
N PRO A 173 8.51 6.69 -20.61
CA PRO A 173 9.44 6.55 -19.48
C PRO A 173 9.48 7.75 -18.53
N GLN A 174 9.09 8.93 -19.01
CA GLN A 174 9.05 10.18 -18.24
C GLN A 174 7.81 10.35 -17.35
N VAL A 175 6.88 9.39 -17.38
CA VAL A 175 5.63 9.46 -16.61
C VAL A 175 5.92 9.49 -15.11
N GLU A 176 5.38 10.51 -14.43
CA GLU A 176 5.33 10.54 -12.97
C GLU A 176 4.42 9.43 -12.41
N GLU A 177 4.73 8.97 -11.21
CA GLU A 177 3.92 7.95 -10.54
C GLU A 177 2.47 8.44 -10.32
N ILE A 178 1.51 7.70 -10.88
CA ILE A 178 0.08 7.93 -10.65
C ILE A 178 -0.26 7.25 -9.32
N ARG A 179 -0.55 8.04 -8.28
CA ARG A 179 -0.82 7.53 -6.93
C ARG A 179 -2.26 7.82 -6.52
N PHE A 180 -3.02 6.81 -6.12
CA PHE A 180 -4.33 6.98 -5.50
C PHE A 180 -4.29 6.75 -3.98
N THR A 181 -5.24 7.36 -3.27
CA THR A 181 -5.40 7.19 -1.81
C THR A 181 -6.54 6.24 -1.45
N THR A 182 -7.31 5.81 -2.45
CA THR A 182 -8.50 4.96 -2.32
C THR A 182 -8.37 3.75 -3.23
N LEU A 183 -8.82 2.58 -2.75
CA LEU A 183 -8.81 1.32 -3.50
C LEU A 183 -9.79 1.37 -4.69
N GLY A 184 -9.54 0.53 -5.69
CA GLY A 184 -10.39 0.33 -6.88
C GLY A 184 -10.33 1.46 -7.91
N ARG A 185 -9.42 2.43 -7.77
CA ARG A 185 -9.38 3.62 -8.63
C ARG A 185 -8.61 3.42 -9.93
N TYR A 186 -7.70 2.45 -9.97
CA TYR A 186 -6.98 2.12 -11.21
C TYR A 186 -7.86 1.43 -12.25
N ASP A 187 -8.86 0.65 -11.83
CA ASP A 187 -9.83 0.04 -12.75
C ASP A 187 -10.63 1.13 -13.50
N LEU A 188 -11.02 2.20 -12.80
CA LEU A 188 -11.67 3.35 -13.43
C LEU A 188 -10.77 4.05 -14.46
N LEU A 189 -9.45 4.06 -14.26
CA LEU A 189 -8.53 4.57 -15.27
C LEU A 189 -8.47 3.67 -16.51
N LEU A 190 -8.48 2.35 -16.33
CA LEU A 190 -8.54 1.41 -17.45
C LEU A 190 -9.84 1.60 -18.25
N ASP A 191 -10.96 1.79 -17.57
CA ASP A 191 -12.25 2.08 -18.21
C ASP A 191 -12.23 3.42 -18.97
N HIS A 192 -11.60 4.46 -18.41
CA HIS A 192 -11.42 5.75 -19.10
C HIS A 192 -10.59 5.61 -20.39
N ILE A 193 -9.50 4.84 -20.35
CA ILE A 193 -8.65 4.57 -21.52
C ILE A 193 -9.45 3.80 -22.58
N ALA A 194 -10.14 2.73 -22.20
CA ALA A 194 -10.97 1.94 -23.11
C ALA A 194 -12.10 2.76 -23.75
N THR A 195 -12.76 3.60 -22.96
CA THR A 195 -13.82 4.49 -23.46
C THR A 195 -13.28 5.48 -24.48
N ARG A 196 -12.10 6.08 -24.23
CA ARG A 196 -11.45 6.97 -25.20
C ARG A 196 -11.02 6.24 -26.46
N GLN A 197 -10.45 5.04 -26.33
CA GLN A 197 -10.07 4.20 -27.47
C GLN A 197 -11.25 4.01 -28.42
N TYR A 198 -12.42 3.69 -27.86
CA TYR A 198 -13.66 3.50 -28.63
C TYR A 198 -14.07 4.78 -29.36
N PHE A 199 -14.20 5.91 -28.66
CA PHE A 199 -14.64 7.17 -29.30
C PHE A 199 -13.64 7.70 -30.33
N LYS A 200 -12.35 7.64 -30.05
CA LYS A 200 -11.29 8.02 -31.01
C LYS A 200 -11.35 7.16 -32.27
N GLY A 201 -11.63 5.85 -32.11
CA GLY A 201 -11.80 4.95 -33.26
C GLY A 201 -13.00 5.30 -34.14
N LEU A 202 -14.09 5.77 -33.54
CA LEU A 202 -15.25 6.28 -34.28
C LEU A 202 -14.92 7.59 -35.04
N GLU A 203 -14.23 8.53 -34.38
CA GLU A 203 -13.86 9.82 -34.97
C GLU A 203 -12.89 9.66 -36.15
N GLU A 204 -11.89 8.78 -36.01
CA GLU A 204 -10.89 8.54 -37.05
C GLU A 204 -11.29 7.44 -38.05
N ASN A 205 -12.45 6.83 -37.85
CA ASN A 205 -12.98 5.71 -38.65
C ASN A 205 -11.95 4.58 -38.85
N ARG A 206 -11.24 4.23 -37.77
CA ARG A 206 -10.25 3.14 -37.74
C ARG A 206 -10.17 2.50 -36.36
N GLU A 207 -9.61 1.31 -36.30
CA GLU A 207 -9.25 0.70 -35.01
C GLU A 207 -8.04 1.42 -34.40
N ILE A 208 -8.13 1.73 -33.10
CA ILE A 208 -7.06 2.35 -32.32
C ILE A 208 -6.37 1.25 -31.51
N PRO A 209 -5.07 0.99 -31.68
CA PRO A 209 -4.32 0.07 -30.81
C PRO A 209 -4.38 0.51 -29.35
N TRP A 210 -4.36 -0.45 -28.42
CA TRP A 210 -4.45 -0.17 -26.99
C TRP A 210 -3.34 0.76 -26.51
N GLU A 211 -2.10 0.52 -26.94
CA GLU A 211 -0.95 1.35 -26.61
C GLU A 211 -1.10 2.79 -27.10
N GLU A 212 -1.73 2.99 -28.27
CA GLU A 212 -2.02 4.31 -28.80
C GLU A 212 -3.04 5.04 -27.92
N ALA A 213 -4.10 4.34 -27.48
CA ALA A 213 -5.10 4.90 -26.58
C ALA A 213 -4.53 5.24 -25.19
N VAL A 214 -3.60 4.44 -24.66
CA VAL A 214 -2.89 4.73 -23.41
C VAL A 214 -2.09 6.03 -23.53
N VAL A 215 -1.33 6.19 -24.62
CA VAL A 215 -0.52 7.40 -24.86
C VAL A 215 -1.41 8.62 -25.05
N ASP A 216 -2.48 8.51 -25.85
CA ASP A 216 -3.45 9.60 -26.04
C ASP A 216 -4.09 10.00 -24.71
N TRP A 217 -4.56 9.04 -23.92
CA TRP A 217 -5.16 9.31 -22.62
C TRP A 217 -4.18 10.05 -21.70
N TYR A 218 -2.93 9.61 -21.63
CA TYR A 218 -1.96 10.24 -20.73
C TYR A 218 -1.64 11.67 -21.16
N GLU A 219 -1.22 11.88 -22.41
CA GLU A 219 -0.72 13.17 -22.90
C GLU A 219 -1.84 14.19 -23.13
N ASN A 220 -3.02 13.75 -23.59
CA ASN A 220 -4.10 14.67 -23.99
C ASN A 220 -5.19 14.83 -22.92
N LEU A 221 -5.27 13.96 -21.91
CA LEU A 221 -6.29 14.05 -20.87
C LEU A 221 -5.72 14.08 -19.46
N TYR A 222 -4.99 13.04 -19.04
CA TYR A 222 -4.54 12.92 -17.65
C TYR A 222 -3.56 14.04 -17.28
N LYS A 223 -2.44 14.16 -18.01
CA LYS A 223 -1.39 15.11 -17.73
C LYS A 223 -1.87 16.58 -17.78
N PRO A 224 -2.59 17.05 -18.82
CA PRO A 224 -3.10 18.43 -18.83
C PRO A 224 -4.05 18.72 -17.68
N THR A 225 -4.87 17.75 -17.28
CA THR A 225 -5.80 17.91 -16.15
C THR A 225 -5.03 18.00 -14.81
N VAL A 226 -4.05 17.13 -14.60
CA VAL A 226 -3.20 17.14 -13.40
C VAL A 226 -2.37 18.42 -13.33
N GLU A 227 -1.82 18.90 -14.45
CA GLU A 227 -1.11 20.17 -14.52
C GLU A 227 -2.03 21.36 -14.20
N ALA A 228 -3.28 21.34 -14.67
CA ALA A 228 -4.28 22.35 -14.30
C ALA A 228 -4.62 22.30 -12.81
N ILE A 229 -4.81 21.11 -12.23
CA ILE A 229 -5.02 20.91 -10.78
C ILE A 229 -3.87 21.50 -9.97
N ARG A 230 -2.62 21.23 -10.37
CA ARG A 230 -1.41 21.76 -9.72
C ARG A 230 -1.34 23.28 -9.82
N ARG A 231 -1.52 23.83 -11.02
CA ARG A 231 -1.42 25.27 -11.31
C ARG A 231 -2.47 26.08 -10.55
N LEU A 232 -3.69 25.57 -10.44
CA LEU A 232 -4.79 26.19 -9.69
C LEU A 232 -4.68 25.96 -8.17
N GLY A 233 -3.75 25.10 -7.72
CA GLY A 233 -3.54 24.83 -6.31
C GLY A 233 -4.69 24.09 -5.64
N LEU A 234 -5.52 23.36 -6.40
CA LEU A 234 -6.75 22.74 -5.90
C LEU A 234 -6.46 21.71 -4.80
N LEU A 235 -5.30 21.06 -4.81
CA LEU A 235 -4.89 20.13 -3.74
C LEU A 235 -4.92 20.74 -2.33
N ARG A 236 -4.76 22.07 -2.19
CA ARG A 236 -4.83 22.75 -0.89
C ARG A 236 -6.19 22.60 -0.22
N GLU A 237 -7.24 22.38 -1.01
CA GLU A 237 -8.60 22.17 -0.53
C GLU A 237 -8.90 20.70 -0.20
N PHE A 238 -8.01 19.77 -0.53
CA PHE A 238 -8.21 18.33 -0.37
C PHE A 238 -7.03 17.69 0.39
N PRO A 239 -6.89 17.97 1.70
CA PRO A 239 -5.79 17.41 2.49
C PRO A 239 -5.84 15.87 2.48
N GLY A 240 -4.69 15.26 2.22
CA GLY A 240 -4.55 13.80 2.16
C GLY A 240 -5.04 13.16 0.86
N ARG A 241 -5.29 13.94 -0.21
CA ARG A 241 -5.57 13.45 -1.57
C ARG A 241 -4.42 13.76 -2.52
N THR A 242 -4.38 13.02 -3.62
CA THR A 242 -3.40 13.21 -4.71
C THR A 242 -4.05 13.83 -5.94
N GLU A 243 -3.24 14.26 -6.91
CA GLU A 243 -3.74 14.76 -8.19
C GLU A 243 -4.53 13.70 -8.96
N ALA A 244 -4.16 12.41 -8.83
CA ALA A 244 -4.89 11.33 -9.46
C ALA A 244 -6.30 11.18 -8.86
N ASP A 245 -6.44 11.27 -7.53
CA ASP A 245 -7.76 11.26 -6.88
C ASP A 245 -8.65 12.41 -7.41
N LEU A 246 -8.07 13.61 -7.53
CA LEU A 246 -8.77 14.78 -8.06
C LEU A 246 -9.06 14.65 -9.55
N TYR A 247 -8.17 14.03 -10.33
CA TYR A 247 -8.40 13.78 -11.75
C TYR A 247 -9.70 12.99 -11.98
N LEU A 248 -9.88 11.87 -11.28
CA LEU A 248 -11.11 11.08 -11.39
C LEU A 248 -12.34 11.90 -10.98
N TRP A 249 -12.22 12.69 -9.92
CA TRP A 249 -13.28 13.56 -9.46
C TRP A 249 -13.65 14.64 -10.49
N VAL A 250 -12.67 15.27 -11.14
CA VAL A 250 -12.90 16.26 -12.22
C VAL A 250 -13.54 15.58 -13.45
N MET A 251 -13.11 14.37 -13.82
CA MET A 251 -13.71 13.64 -14.95
C MET A 251 -15.16 13.24 -14.69
N ASP A 252 -15.47 12.76 -13.48
CA ASP A 252 -16.84 12.47 -13.07
C ASP A 252 -17.71 13.74 -13.11
N HIS A 253 -17.19 14.87 -12.60
CA HIS A 253 -17.91 16.15 -12.63
C HIS A 253 -18.14 16.70 -14.05
N ARG A 254 -17.17 16.53 -14.97
CA ARG A 254 -17.32 16.90 -16.40
C ARG A 254 -18.48 16.18 -17.04
N TYR A 255 -18.61 14.87 -16.80
CA TYR A 255 -19.69 14.07 -17.35
C TYR A 255 -21.06 14.63 -16.90
N PHE A 256 -21.22 14.95 -15.63
CA PHE A 256 -22.47 15.54 -15.11
C PHE A 256 -22.73 16.95 -15.65
N LEU A 257 -21.71 17.79 -15.77
CA LEU A 257 -21.87 19.15 -16.32
C LEU A 257 -22.18 19.15 -17.81
N ALA A 258 -21.56 18.26 -18.59
CA ALA A 258 -21.86 18.10 -20.02
C ALA A 258 -23.30 17.64 -20.25
N GLN A 259 -23.83 16.78 -19.37
CA GLN A 259 -25.25 16.40 -19.37
C GLN A 259 -26.20 17.54 -19.02
N GLU A 260 -25.84 18.41 -18.07
CA GLU A 260 -26.66 19.57 -17.68
C GLU A 260 -26.61 20.72 -18.70
N LEU A 261 -25.47 20.94 -19.37
CA LEU A 261 -25.20 22.10 -20.21
C LEU A 261 -25.25 21.82 -21.73
N GLY A 262 -25.28 20.55 -22.14
CA GLY A 262 -25.33 20.15 -23.55
C GLY A 262 -24.06 20.45 -24.36
N ALA A 263 -22.92 20.69 -23.70
CA ALA A 263 -21.63 20.95 -24.35
C ALA A 263 -20.48 20.26 -23.58
N ASP A 264 -19.51 19.69 -24.32
CA ASP A 264 -18.29 19.10 -23.74
C ASP A 264 -17.35 20.22 -23.29
N LEU A 265 -17.18 20.38 -21.97
CA LEU A 265 -16.31 21.39 -21.39
C LEU A 265 -14.86 20.92 -21.44
N GLY A 266 -13.94 21.79 -21.85
CA GLY A 266 -12.51 21.50 -21.82
C GLY A 266 -11.98 21.28 -20.39
N PRO A 267 -10.80 20.64 -20.20
CA PRO A 267 -10.24 20.35 -18.87
C PRO A 267 -10.11 21.57 -17.95
N GLU A 268 -9.73 22.73 -18.50
CA GLU A 268 -9.60 23.97 -17.72
C GLU A 268 -10.95 24.58 -17.32
N GLU A 269 -11.95 24.51 -18.20
CA GLU A 269 -13.29 25.06 -17.93
C GLU A 269 -14.03 24.21 -16.89
N ALA A 270 -13.85 22.90 -16.92
CA ALA A 270 -14.35 22.00 -15.90
C ALA A 270 -13.77 22.28 -14.51
N ALA A 271 -12.45 22.51 -14.43
CA ALA A 271 -11.78 22.86 -13.19
C ALA A 271 -12.20 24.25 -12.66
N ARG A 272 -12.49 25.20 -13.55
CA ARG A 272 -12.95 26.57 -13.20
C ARG A 272 -14.43 26.65 -12.83
N SER A 273 -15.32 25.92 -13.53
CA SER A 273 -16.77 25.94 -13.23
C SER A 273 -17.06 25.40 -11.83
N TYR A 274 -16.19 24.52 -11.33
CA TYR A 274 -16.18 24.03 -9.96
C TYR A 274 -16.00 25.13 -8.92
N GLU A 275 -14.96 25.97 -9.04
CA GLU A 275 -14.69 27.08 -8.11
C GLU A 275 -15.91 28.02 -8.03
N ALA A 276 -16.55 28.27 -9.17
CA ALA A 276 -17.72 29.14 -9.28
C ALA A 276 -18.99 28.54 -8.64
N ARG A 277 -19.17 27.21 -8.62
CA ARG A 277 -20.42 26.56 -8.18
C ARG A 277 -20.32 25.91 -6.78
N PHE A 278 -19.14 25.52 -6.32
CA PHE A 278 -18.95 24.66 -5.14
C PHE A 278 -17.83 25.08 -4.17
N GLY A 279 -17.59 26.38 -3.98
CA GLY A 279 -16.81 26.87 -2.83
C GLY A 279 -17.08 26.09 -1.51
N PRO A 280 -16.06 25.98 -0.65
CA PRO A 280 -15.68 24.80 0.14
C PRO A 280 -16.83 23.95 0.71
N TRP A 281 -16.94 22.74 0.18
CA TRP A 281 -17.97 21.73 0.49
C TRP A 281 -18.06 21.32 1.97
N TRP A 282 -16.99 21.49 2.77
CA TRP A 282 -17.04 21.25 4.23
C TRP A 282 -17.84 22.31 5.02
N LYS A 283 -18.03 23.53 4.48
CA LYS A 283 -18.91 24.54 5.13
C LYS A 283 -20.40 24.21 4.97
N ARG A 284 -20.79 23.39 3.99
CA ARG A 284 -22.19 22.99 3.75
C ARG A 284 -22.61 21.73 4.52
N LEU A 285 -21.67 20.81 4.80
CA LEU A 285 -21.96 19.59 5.57
C LEU A 285 -22.15 19.82 7.07
N GLY A 286 -21.68 20.95 7.62
CA GLY A 286 -21.90 21.33 9.02
C GLY A 286 -23.38 21.61 9.40
N GLY A 287 -24.26 21.78 8.41
CA GLY A 287 -25.70 22.02 8.64
C GLY A 287 -26.54 20.76 8.86
N TRP A 288 -26.11 19.60 8.35
CA TRP A 288 -26.90 18.36 8.44
C TRP A 288 -26.63 17.59 9.74
N LEU A 289 -25.39 17.60 10.22
CA LEU A 289 -25.01 16.96 11.51
C LEU A 289 -25.54 17.68 12.76
N LYS A 290 -25.97 18.96 12.67
CA LYS A 290 -26.59 19.69 13.80
C LYS A 290 -28.08 19.41 13.99
N LYS A 291 -28.79 18.82 13.02
CA LYS A 291 -30.21 18.47 13.15
C LYS A 291 -30.47 17.03 13.59
N ALA A 292 -29.43 16.22 13.77
CA ALA A 292 -29.54 14.83 14.23
C ALA A 292 -29.12 14.63 15.71
N ILE A 293 -28.75 15.71 16.43
CA ILE A 293 -28.31 15.66 17.85
C ILE A 293 -29.11 16.62 18.74
N LEU A 294 -30.10 17.34 18.21
CA LEU A 294 -31.02 18.19 19.01
C LEU A 294 -32.46 18.16 18.44
N GLY A 295 -32.93 16.93 18.23
CA GLY A 295 -34.30 16.56 17.87
C GLY A 295 -34.49 15.07 18.09
#